data_AF-A0A970YZX1-F1
#
_entry.id   AF-A0A970YZX1-F1
#
_cell.length_a   1.000
_cell.length_b   1.000
_cell.length_c   1.000
_cell.angle_alpha   90.00
_cell.angle_beta   90.00
_cell.angle_gamma   90.00
#
_symmetry.space_group_name_H-M   'P 1'
#
loop_
_entity.id
_entity.type
_entity.pdbx_description
1 polymer ?
#
loop_
_entity_poly.entity_id
_entity_poly.type
_entity_poly.pdbx_seq_one_letter_code
_entity_poly.pdbx_strand_id
1 'polypeptide(L)'
;MLVGSRLLVGITYVDADGEVLGREQFCGRVVEVGEGVVVVDRPGEHGPAVLPADEEAYEPAPAGTYTLAGTGEVVVDPDWLTTWSVLMEPEDGQTLGTGPEP
;
A
#
# COMPACT_ATOMS: atom_id res chain seq x y z
N MET A 1 18.77 2.22 4.43
CA MET A 1 18.23 1.06 5.17
C MET A 1 16.73 1.26 5.22
N LEU A 2 15.93 0.30 4.76
CA LEU A 2 14.48 0.47 4.63
C LEU A 2 13.76 0.37 5.99
N VAL A 3 14.25 -0.49 6.88
CA VAL A 3 13.69 -0.71 8.22
C VAL A 3 13.77 0.56 9.07
N GLY A 4 12.64 0.93 9.69
CA GLY A 4 12.49 2.08 10.57
C GLY A 4 12.12 3.38 9.88
N SER A 5 12.19 3.41 8.55
CA SER A 5 11.86 4.56 7.70
C SER A 5 10.36 4.62 7.37
N ARG A 6 9.89 5.80 6.99
CA ARG A 6 8.50 6.04 6.57
C ARG A 6 8.35 5.66 5.11
N LEU A 7 7.54 4.63 4.86
CA LEU A 7 7.26 4.12 3.52
C LEU A 7 5.86 4.53 3.09
N LEU A 8 5.79 5.21 1.96
CA LEU A 8 4.56 5.54 1.26
C LEU A 8 4.27 4.45 0.23
N VAL A 9 3.12 3.79 0.36
CA VAL A 9 2.71 2.69 -0.51
C VAL A 9 1.54 3.17 -1.35
N GLY A 10 1.68 3.12 -2.67
CA GLY A 10 0.61 3.35 -3.62
C GLY A 10 0.21 2.03 -4.29
N ILE A 11 -1.06 1.67 -4.23
CA ILE A 11 -1.63 0.51 -4.90
C ILE A 11 -2.59 1.01 -5.96
N THR A 12 -2.39 0.60 -7.20
CA THR A 12 -3.28 0.89 -8.32
C THR A 12 -3.96 -0.40 -8.72
N TYR A 13 -5.28 -0.42 -8.60
CA TYR A 13 -6.10 -1.54 -9.04
C TYR A 13 -6.44 -1.33 -10.51
N VAL A 14 -6.04 -2.30 -11.34
CA VAL A 14 -6.28 -2.28 -12.79
C VAL A 14 -7.06 -3.53 -13.20
N ASP A 15 -7.95 -3.41 -14.16
CA ASP A 15 -8.69 -4.53 -14.74
C ASP A 15 -7.82 -5.33 -15.75
N ALA A 16 -8.31 -6.49 -16.20
CA ALA A 16 -7.74 -7.26 -17.31
C ALA A 16 -7.58 -6.46 -18.61
N ASP A 17 -8.41 -5.44 -18.85
CA ASP A 17 -8.28 -4.51 -19.97
C ASP A 17 -7.18 -3.43 -19.75
N GLY A 18 -6.63 -3.33 -18.55
CA GLY A 18 -5.69 -2.28 -18.14
C GLY A 18 -6.37 -0.98 -17.69
N GLU A 19 -7.69 -0.98 -17.53
CA GLU A 19 -8.43 0.17 -17.00
C GLU A 19 -8.23 0.31 -15.50
N VAL A 20 -7.96 1.53 -15.02
CA VAL A 20 -7.76 1.80 -13.59
C VAL A 20 -9.10 1.80 -12.86
N LEU A 21 -9.35 0.73 -12.10
CA LEU A 21 -10.55 0.54 -11.28
C LEU A 21 -10.52 1.41 -10.03
N GLY A 22 -9.32 1.62 -9.48
CA GLY A 22 -9.15 2.37 -8.24
C GLY A 22 -7.69 2.59 -7.90
N ARG A 23 -7.47 3.53 -6.98
CA ARG A 23 -6.16 3.76 -6.39
C ARG A 23 -6.30 3.89 -4.89
N GLU A 24 -5.41 3.22 -4.19
CA GLU A 24 -5.30 3.27 -2.76
C GLU A 24 -3.88 3.68 -2.40
N GLN A 25 -3.73 4.46 -1.34
CA GLN A 25 -2.41 4.84 -0.87
C GLN A 25 -2.45 5.00 0.63
N PHE A 26 -1.45 4.43 1.27
CA PHE A 26 -1.28 4.47 2.71
C PHE A 26 0.18 4.75 3.06
N CYS A 27 0.38 5.30 4.25
CA CYS A 27 1.72 5.45 4.80
C CYS A 27 1.86 4.57 6.02
N GLY A 28 3.03 3.98 6.16
CA GLY A 28 3.36 3.19 7.33
C GLY A 28 4.85 3.23 7.60
N ARG A 29 5.24 2.54 8.67
CA ARG A 29 6.64 2.43 9.08
C ARG A 29 7.13 1.03 8.82
N VAL A 30 8.23 0.90 8.09
CA VAL A 30 8.82 -0.43 7.86
C VAL A 30 9.33 -0.96 9.20
N VAL A 31 8.83 -2.10 9.62
CA VAL A 31 9.27 -2.76 10.86
C VAL A 31 10.23 -3.89 10.59
N GLU A 32 10.11 -4.54 9.44
CA GLU A 32 10.95 -5.68 9.06
C GLU A 32 11.14 -5.75 7.55
N VAL A 33 12.32 -6.17 7.11
CA VAL A 33 12.62 -6.52 5.72
C VAL A 33 13.46 -7.79 5.76
N GLY A 34 12.93 -8.87 5.20
CA GLY A 34 13.54 -10.20 5.28
C GLY A 34 12.74 -11.22 4.47
N GLU A 35 13.36 -12.35 4.12
CA GLU A 35 12.68 -13.46 3.41
C GLU A 35 11.98 -13.05 2.09
N GLY A 36 12.43 -11.98 1.44
CA GLY A 36 11.81 -11.48 0.21
C GLY A 36 10.53 -10.69 0.44
N VAL A 37 10.26 -10.26 1.68
CA VAL A 37 9.11 -9.42 2.02
C VAL A 37 9.50 -8.20 2.87
N VAL A 38 8.67 -7.16 2.80
CA VAL A 38 8.74 -5.92 3.57
C VAL A 38 7.49 -5.81 4.41
N VAL A 39 7.66 -5.78 5.73
CA VAL A 39 6.57 -5.63 6.70
C VAL A 39 6.48 -4.17 7.10
N VAL A 40 5.31 -3.58 6.90
CA VAL A 40 5.00 -2.18 7.13
C VAL A 40 3.92 -2.07 8.19
N ASP A 41 4.26 -1.51 9.35
CA ASP A 41 3.32 -1.21 10.42
C ASP A 41 2.50 0.04 10.06
N ARG A 42 1.18 -0.08 10.17
CA ARG A 42 0.21 0.97 9.83
C ARG A 42 -0.59 1.33 11.07
N PRO A 43 -0.22 2.41 11.77
CA PRO A 43 -0.89 2.78 13.00
C PRO A 43 -2.33 3.21 12.71
N GLY A 44 -3.31 2.44 13.20
CA GLY A 44 -4.74 2.73 13.03
C GLY A 44 -5.47 1.81 12.05
N GLU A 45 -4.77 0.94 11.33
CA GLU A 45 -5.37 -0.12 10.51
C GLU A 45 -5.29 -1.49 11.19
N HIS A 46 -6.12 -2.44 10.72
CA HIS A 46 -6.07 -3.83 11.18
C HIS A 46 -4.86 -4.55 10.59
N GLY A 47 -3.69 -4.32 11.20
CA GLY A 47 -2.48 -5.12 11.01
C GLY A 47 -1.44 -4.57 10.02
N PRO A 48 -0.21 -5.10 10.09
CA PRO A 48 0.87 -4.68 9.21
C PRO A 48 0.59 -5.08 7.77
N ALA A 49 0.97 -4.23 6.83
CA ALA A 49 1.00 -4.57 5.41
C ALA A 49 2.27 -5.37 5.10
N VAL A 50 2.13 -6.45 4.33
CA VAL A 50 3.25 -7.25 3.86
C VAL A 50 3.35 -7.06 2.36
N LEU A 51 4.47 -6.54 1.90
CA LEU A 51 4.76 -6.24 0.51
C LEU A 51 5.92 -7.10 0.02
N PRO A 52 6.00 -7.42 -1.27
CA PRO A 52 7.18 -8.07 -1.84
C PRO A 52 8.41 -7.17 -1.72
N ALA A 53 9.56 -7.75 -1.35
CA ALA A 53 10.83 -7.02 -1.27
C ALA A 53 11.50 -6.87 -2.65
N ASP A 54 10.79 -6.28 -3.60
CA ASP A 54 11.31 -5.97 -4.93
C ASP A 54 12.08 -4.66 -4.90
N GLU A 55 13.41 -4.73 -4.94
CA GLU A 55 14.29 -3.55 -4.85
C GLU A 55 14.00 -2.50 -5.94
N GLU A 56 13.56 -2.93 -7.13
CA GLU A 56 13.15 -2.04 -8.22
C GLU A 56 11.84 -1.29 -7.94
N ALA A 57 10.99 -1.81 -7.06
CA ALA A 57 9.72 -1.18 -6.68
C ALA A 57 9.87 -0.18 -5.52
N TYR A 58 11.04 -0.09 -4.88
CA TYR A 58 11.30 0.84 -3.78
C TYR A 58 12.24 1.97 -4.20
N GLU A 59 11.68 3.17 -4.27
CA GLU A 59 12.41 4.36 -4.66
C GLU A 59 12.48 5.35 -3.49
N PRO A 60 13.58 6.11 -3.34
CA PRO A 60 13.66 7.15 -2.33
C PRO A 60 12.60 8.22 -2.61
N ALA A 61 11.75 8.48 -1.63
CA ALA A 61 10.69 9.46 -1.82
C ALA A 61 11.27 10.88 -1.72
N PRO A 62 10.92 11.78 -2.65
CA PRO A 62 11.30 13.18 -2.52
C PRO A 62 10.78 13.79 -1.22
N ALA A 63 11.63 14.57 -0.55
CA ALA A 63 11.23 15.44 0.54
C ALA A 63 10.05 16.33 0.11
N GLY A 64 8.93 16.24 0.81
CA GLY A 64 7.70 16.88 0.36
C GLY A 64 6.47 16.52 1.17
N THR A 65 5.35 17.14 0.83
CA THR A 65 4.05 16.88 1.44
C THR A 65 3.18 16.09 0.47
N TYR A 66 2.83 14.87 0.86
CA TYR A 66 2.01 13.95 0.10
C TYR A 66 0.64 13.87 0.76
N THR A 67 -0.41 14.14 -0.01
CA THR A 67 -1.79 13.95 0.47
C THR A 67 -2.30 12.62 -0.03
N LEU A 68 -2.66 11.73 0.89
CA LEU A 68 -3.23 10.42 0.57
C LEU A 68 -4.61 10.60 -0.04
N ALA A 69 -4.79 10.23 -1.31
CA ALA A 69 -6.08 10.37 -1.98
C ALA A 69 -7.17 9.48 -1.36
N GLY A 70 -6.81 8.36 -0.73
CA GLY A 70 -7.76 7.44 -0.11
C GLY A 70 -8.27 7.92 1.26
N THR A 71 -7.37 8.31 2.16
CA THR A 71 -7.71 8.68 3.54
C THR A 71 -7.76 10.20 3.79
N GLY A 72 -7.21 11.00 2.87
CA GLY A 72 -7.00 12.44 3.06
C GLY A 72 -5.84 12.78 4.01
N GLU A 73 -5.11 11.77 4.50
CA GLU A 73 -4.00 12.00 5.42
C GLU A 73 -2.82 12.68 4.73
N VAL A 74 -2.19 13.60 5.44
CA VAL A 74 -1.03 14.36 4.95
C VAL A 74 0.24 13.77 5.51
N VAL A 75 1.07 13.23 4.63
CA VAL A 75 2.36 12.62 4.91
C VAL A 75 3.44 13.62 4.55
N VAL A 76 4.21 14.07 5.53
CA VAL A 76 5.32 15.00 5.34
C VAL A 76 6.63 14.23 5.39
N ASP A 77 7.48 14.46 4.40
CA ASP A 77 8.81 13.89 4.24
C ASP A 77 8.85 12.36 4.44
N PRO A 78 8.19 11.57 3.55
CA PRO A 78 8.42 10.14 3.49
C PRO A 78 9.87 9.85 3.09
N ASP A 79 10.45 8.77 3.63
CA ASP A 79 11.80 8.33 3.25
C ASP A 79 11.78 7.54 1.93
N TRP A 80 10.73 6.72 1.73
CA TRP A 80 10.62 5.78 0.62
C TRP A 80 9.22 5.79 0.03
N LEU A 81 9.12 5.51 -1.25
CA LEU A 81 7.89 5.33 -2.00
C LEU A 81 7.94 4.02 -2.77
N THR A 82 6.83 3.28 -2.76
CA THR A 82 6.65 2.09 -3.57
C THR A 82 5.28 2.09 -4.23
N THR A 83 5.22 1.63 -5.48
CA THR A 83 3.98 1.60 -6.25
C THR A 83 3.72 0.19 -6.78
N TRP A 84 2.53 -0.33 -6.48
CA TRP A 84 2.09 -1.67 -6.87
C TRP A 84 0.92 -1.55 -7.83
N SER A 85 0.94 -2.33 -8.90
CA SER A 85 -0.20 -2.48 -9.80
C SER A 85 -0.80 -3.85 -9.56
N VAL A 86 -2.03 -3.89 -9.03
CA VAL A 86 -2.74 -5.13 -8.76
C VAL A 86 -3.75 -5.32 -9.88
N LEU A 87 -3.57 -6.41 -10.62
CA LEU A 87 -4.57 -6.87 -11.57
C LEU A 87 -5.76 -7.40 -10.77
N MET A 88 -6.82 -6.62 -10.71
CA MET A 88 -8.10 -7.11 -10.22
C MET A 88 -8.75 -7.80 -11.42
N GLU A 89 -8.82 -9.12 -11.37
CA GLU A 89 -9.80 -9.80 -12.19
C GLU A 89 -11.17 -9.27 -11.74
N PRO A 90 -12.08 -8.92 -12.67
CA PRO A 90 -13.41 -8.51 -12.27
C PRO A 90 -14.03 -9.69 -11.54
N GLU A 91 -14.00 -9.64 -10.21
CA GLU A 91 -14.65 -10.64 -9.39
C GLU A 91 -16.13 -10.54 -9.73
N ASP A 92 -16.67 -11.58 -10.37
CA ASP A 92 -18.09 -11.71 -10.66
C ASP A 92 -18.83 -11.77 -9.31
N GLY A 93 -19.13 -10.60 -8.74
CA GLY A 93 -20.05 -10.35 -7.63
C GLY A 93 -19.86 -11.17 -6.35
N GLN A 94 -18.73 -11.07 -5.64
CA GLN A 94 -18.68 -11.55 -4.24
C GLN A 94 -18.65 -10.39 -3.23
N THR A 95 -19.83 -10.17 -2.65
CA THR A 95 -20.03 -9.48 -1.38
C THR A 95 -19.19 -10.18 -0.30
N LEU A 96 -18.16 -9.52 0.22
CA LEU A 96 -17.51 -9.91 1.47
C LEU A 96 -18.29 -9.27 2.62
N GLY A 97 -19.00 -10.13 3.33
CA GLY A 97 -20.13 -9.79 4.19
C GLY A 97 -19.77 -9.08 5.49
N THR A 98 -20.67 -8.19 5.89
CA THR A 98 -20.81 -7.77 7.28
C THR A 98 -21.59 -8.86 8.04
N GLY A 99 -20.87 -9.86 8.56
CA GLY A 99 -21.26 -10.66 9.74
C GLY A 99 -22.39 -11.71 9.59
N PRO A 100 -22.38 -12.78 10.41
CA PRO A 100 -23.40 -13.82 10.38
C PRO A 100 -24.72 -13.39 11.08
N GLU A 101 -25.77 -14.13 10.72
CA GLU A 101 -27.22 -14.00 10.99
C GLU A 101 -27.66 -13.74 12.45
N PRO A 102 -28.87 -13.17 12.64
CA PRO A 102 -29.84 -13.74 13.60
C PRO A 102 -31.18 -14.16 12.99
#